data_AF-A0A3C1SIP8-F1
#
_entry.id   AF-A0A3C1SIP8-F1
#
_cell.length_a   1.000
_cell.length_b   1.000
_cell.length_c   1.000
_cell.angle_alpha   90.00
_cell.angle_beta   90.00
_cell.angle_gamma   90.00
#
_symmetry.space_group_name_H-M   'P 1'
#
loop_
_entity.id
_entity.type
_entity.pdbx_description
1 polymer ?
#
loop_
_entity_poly.entity_id
_entity_poly.type
_entity_poly.pdbx_seq_one_letter_code
_entity_poly.pdbx_strand_id
1 'polypeptide(L)'
;MKNGCLWICSLFAAIVLIWMIVEWQFLLFCFIAVLTVYFVAWIIKSCVSGYLEMFKRNFESPVFKETAIEKRLENQILKNSATFSSFNEHSGSLRENMTLKDKIKNLINYNQDVIRNYGIMRLGLFASVIREEEKENSDIDLIAEFKPGMKNYDNFINLCFFLQDNLGKEVNLLTLEGISPIIRKNIEREIEYIEIVS
;
A
#
# COMPACT_ATOMS: atom_id res chain seq x y z
N MET A 1 -24.47 48.57 -62.90
CA MET A 1 -24.89 48.18 -61.54
C MET A 1 -25.10 46.66 -61.39
N LYS A 2 -24.14 45.81 -61.79
CA LYS A 2 -24.27 44.34 -61.67
C LYS A 2 -23.22 43.66 -60.77
N ASN A 3 -22.22 44.40 -60.28
CA ASN A 3 -21.10 43.82 -59.52
C ASN A 3 -21.25 43.96 -57.99
N GLY A 4 -22.23 44.71 -57.50
CA GLY A 4 -22.44 44.93 -56.06
C GLY A 4 -23.14 43.77 -55.33
N CYS A 5 -23.81 42.87 -56.05
CA CYS A 5 -24.60 41.79 -55.44
C CYS A 5 -23.74 40.54 -55.12
N LEU A 6 -22.64 40.32 -55.85
CA LEU A 6 -21.79 39.13 -55.70
C LEU A 6 -21.06 39.07 -54.35
N TRP A 7 -20.63 40.22 -53.81
CA TRP A 7 -19.85 40.27 -52.57
C TRP A 7 -20.70 40.01 -51.32
N ILE A 8 -21.99 40.35 -51.38
CA ILE A 8 -22.93 40.13 -50.28
C ILE A 8 -23.23 38.62 -50.14
N CYS A 9 -23.40 37.92 -51.26
CA CYS A 9 -23.59 36.46 -51.25
C CYS A 9 -22.37 35.71 -50.70
N SER A 10 -21.16 36.11 -51.09
CA SER A 10 -19.92 35.51 -50.59
C SER A 10 -19.71 35.75 -49.10
N LEU A 11 -20.04 36.95 -48.60
CA LEU A 11 -19.95 37.28 -47.18
C LEU A 11 -20.96 36.47 -46.35
N PHE A 12 -22.18 36.30 -46.85
CA PHE A 12 -23.20 35.50 -46.18
C PHE A 12 -22.80 34.02 -46.11
N ALA A 13 -22.25 33.46 -47.19
CA ALA A 13 -21.73 32.10 -47.22
C ALA A 13 -20.58 31.90 -46.22
N ALA A 14 -19.67 32.87 -46.10
CA ALA A 14 -18.57 32.82 -45.13
C ALA A 14 -19.07 32.86 -43.68
N ILE A 15 -20.08 33.69 -43.37
CA ILE A 15 -20.68 33.77 -42.03
C ILE A 15 -21.37 32.45 -41.66
N VAL A 16 -22.11 31.84 -42.60
CA VAL A 16 -22.75 30.53 -42.39
C VAL A 16 -21.71 29.44 -42.13
N LEU A 17 -20.60 29.43 -42.88
CA LEU A 17 -19.51 28.47 -42.66
C LEU A 17 -18.82 28.67 -41.30
N ILE A 18 -18.57 29.92 -40.89
CA ILE A 18 -18.00 30.21 -39.58
C ILE A 18 -18.95 29.79 -38.46
N TRP A 19 -20.26 30.07 -38.60
CA TRP A 19 -21.26 29.65 -37.64
C TRP A 19 -21.33 28.12 -37.51
N MET A 20 -21.31 27.40 -38.63
CA MET A 20 -21.22 25.94 -38.64
C MET A 20 -19.93 25.45 -37.95
N ILE A 21 -18.77 26.03 -38.25
CA ILE A 21 -17.51 25.61 -37.60
C ILE A 21 -17.57 25.82 -36.07
N VAL A 22 -18.09 26.95 -35.61
CA VAL A 22 -18.21 27.26 -34.17
C VAL A 22 -19.18 26.30 -33.48
N GLU A 23 -20.30 25.95 -34.12
CA GLU A 23 -21.28 25.01 -33.57
C GLU A 23 -20.72 23.59 -33.46
N TRP A 24 -19.99 23.13 -34.48
CA TRP A 24 -19.33 21.82 -34.46
C TRP A 24 -18.17 21.74 -33.46
N GLN A 25 -17.44 22.84 -33.23
CA GLN A 25 -16.42 22.91 -32.17
C GLN A 25 -17.06 22.76 -30.79
N PHE A 26 -18.18 23.42 -30.53
CA PHE A 26 -18.88 23.31 -29.25
C PHE A 26 -19.35 21.88 -28.96
N LEU A 27 -19.90 21.19 -29.97
CA LEU A 27 -20.29 19.79 -29.86
C LEU A 27 -19.09 18.86 -29.59
N LEU A 28 -17.94 19.11 -30.24
CA LEU A 28 -16.72 18.36 -30.00
C LEU A 28 -16.20 18.54 -28.57
N PHE A 29 -16.21 19.77 -28.04
CA PHE A 29 -15.83 20.04 -26.65
C PHE A 29 -16.76 19.34 -25.65
N CYS A 30 -18.07 19.37 -25.88
CA CYS A 30 -19.04 18.64 -25.05
C CYS A 30 -18.77 17.14 -25.07
N PHE A 31 -18.48 16.56 -26.24
CA PHE A 31 -18.18 15.14 -26.37
C PHE A 31 -16.90 14.73 -25.62
N ILE A 32 -15.83 15.52 -25.75
CA ILE A 32 -14.58 15.29 -25.02
C ILE A 32 -14.80 15.40 -23.51
N ALA A 33 -15.55 16.39 -23.04
CA ALA A 33 -15.85 16.56 -21.62
C ALA A 33 -16.65 15.37 -21.04
N VAL A 34 -17.59 14.83 -21.82
CA VAL A 34 -18.34 13.63 -21.42
C VAL A 34 -17.39 12.43 -21.37
N LEU A 35 -16.55 12.23 -22.38
CA LEU A 35 -15.57 11.14 -22.42
C LEU A 35 -14.58 11.21 -21.26
N THR A 36 -14.09 12.39 -20.88
CA THR A 36 -13.16 12.53 -19.76
C THR A 36 -13.83 12.16 -18.43
N VAL A 37 -15.09 12.54 -18.21
CA VAL A 37 -15.85 12.13 -17.02
C VAL A 37 -16.02 10.60 -16.98
N TYR A 38 -16.42 9.98 -18.08
CA TYR A 38 -16.54 8.53 -18.15
C TYR A 38 -15.19 7.81 -17.97
N PHE A 39 -14.12 8.36 -18.52
CA PHE A 39 -12.77 7.81 -18.39
C PHE A 39 -12.27 7.89 -16.94
N VAL A 40 -12.45 9.02 -16.27
CA VAL A 40 -12.11 9.17 -14.84
C VAL A 40 -12.96 8.23 -13.98
N ALA A 41 -14.27 8.16 -14.22
CA ALA A 41 -15.15 7.21 -13.51
C ALA A 41 -14.76 5.75 -13.76
N TRP A 42 -14.34 5.40 -14.98
CA TRP A 42 -13.84 4.07 -15.32
C TRP A 42 -12.51 3.75 -14.63
N ILE A 43 -11.57 4.69 -14.54
CA ILE A 43 -10.34 4.52 -13.77
C ILE A 43 -10.65 4.29 -12.30
N ILE A 44 -11.51 5.10 -11.70
CA ILE A 44 -11.91 4.95 -10.30
C ILE A 44 -12.58 3.58 -10.09
N LYS A 45 -13.52 3.20 -10.94
CA LYS A 45 -14.22 1.91 -10.84
C LYS A 45 -13.27 0.73 -11.05
N SER A 46 -12.29 0.84 -11.94
CA SER A 46 -11.28 -0.21 -12.16
C SER A 46 -10.34 -0.33 -10.95
N CYS A 47 -9.93 0.79 -10.37
CA CYS A 47 -9.10 0.83 -9.17
C CYS A 47 -9.82 0.27 -7.94
N VAL A 48 -11.07 0.68 -7.74
CA VAL A 48 -11.92 0.20 -6.62
C VAL A 48 -12.32 -1.27 -6.82
N SER A 49 -12.61 -1.72 -8.04
CA SER A 49 -12.90 -3.13 -8.31
C SER A 49 -11.68 -4.01 -8.06
N GLY A 50 -10.49 -3.57 -8.45
CA GLY A 50 -9.25 -4.26 -8.11
C GLY A 50 -9.09 -4.37 -6.59
N TYR A 51 -9.27 -3.26 -5.87
CA TYR A 51 -9.20 -3.24 -4.40
C TYR A 51 -10.25 -4.14 -3.74
N LEU A 52 -11.50 -4.14 -4.23
CA LEU A 52 -12.60 -4.89 -3.64
C LEU A 52 -12.50 -6.40 -3.91
N GLU A 53 -12.08 -6.81 -5.11
CA GLU A 53 -11.79 -8.21 -5.42
C GLU A 53 -10.59 -8.71 -4.61
N MET A 54 -9.56 -7.88 -4.42
CA MET A 54 -8.43 -8.21 -3.52
C MET A 54 -8.87 -8.31 -2.05
N PHE A 55 -9.71 -7.40 -1.57
CA PHE A 55 -10.26 -7.43 -0.21
C PHE A 55 -11.09 -8.69 0.03
N LYS A 56 -11.95 -9.09 -0.93
CA LYS A 56 -12.71 -10.35 -0.87
C LYS A 56 -11.80 -11.58 -0.89
N ARG A 57 -10.78 -11.58 -1.76
CA ARG A 57 -9.83 -12.71 -1.88
C ARG A 57 -8.97 -12.88 -0.62
N ASN A 58 -8.63 -11.80 0.07
CA ASN A 58 -7.88 -11.86 1.33
C ASN A 58 -8.73 -12.33 2.51
N PHE A 59 -10.03 -12.00 2.54
CA PHE A 59 -10.96 -12.53 3.56
C PHE A 59 -11.19 -14.05 3.42
N GLU A 60 -11.04 -14.62 2.22
CA GLU A 60 -11.10 -16.06 1.97
C GLU A 60 -9.74 -16.77 1.96
N SER A 61 -8.64 -16.05 2.24
CA SER A 61 -7.31 -16.65 2.24
C SER A 61 -7.18 -17.72 3.34
N PRO A 62 -6.53 -18.87 3.06
CA PRO A 62 -6.43 -19.99 3.99
C PRO A 62 -5.59 -19.71 5.24
N VAL A 63 -5.05 -18.49 5.41
CA VAL A 63 -4.48 -18.02 6.68
C VAL A 63 -5.56 -17.93 7.77
N PHE A 64 -6.84 -17.77 7.39
CA PHE A 64 -8.00 -17.84 8.31
C PHE A 64 -8.46 -19.28 8.62
N LYS A 65 -7.94 -20.26 7.85
CA LYS A 65 -7.98 -21.72 7.99
C LYS A 65 -7.15 -22.29 9.12
N GLU A 66 -7.35 -21.85 10.35
CA GLU A 66 -6.76 -22.46 11.54
C GLU A 66 -6.99 -23.99 11.57
N THR A 67 -5.99 -24.80 11.18
CA THR A 67 -6.07 -26.26 11.28
C THR A 67 -4.69 -26.91 11.37
N ALA A 68 -4.01 -26.74 12.51
CA ALA A 68 -3.06 -27.71 13.11
C ALA A 68 -2.14 -27.03 14.16
N ILE A 69 -1.79 -25.78 13.93
CA ILE A 69 -0.82 -25.05 14.76
C ILE A 69 -1.47 -24.58 16.06
N GLU A 70 -2.67 -24.02 16.01
CA GLU A 70 -3.41 -23.62 17.23
C GLU A 70 -3.77 -24.81 18.11
N LYS A 71 -4.22 -25.95 17.55
CA LYS A 71 -4.39 -27.19 18.34
C LYS A 71 -3.10 -27.72 18.98
N ARG A 72 -1.94 -27.41 18.41
CA ARG A 72 -0.62 -27.78 18.96
C ARG A 72 -0.14 -26.77 20.01
N LEU A 73 -0.49 -25.49 19.83
CA LEU A 73 -0.24 -24.40 20.77
C LEU A 73 -1.13 -24.51 22.01
N GLU A 74 -2.44 -24.76 21.88
CA GLU A 74 -3.35 -24.98 23.01
C GLU A 74 -2.91 -26.18 23.86
N ASN A 75 -2.49 -27.28 23.23
CA ASN A 75 -1.94 -28.45 23.94
C ASN A 75 -0.59 -28.18 24.62
N GLN A 76 0.21 -27.24 24.12
CA GLN A 76 1.43 -26.80 24.79
C GLN A 76 1.12 -25.83 25.94
N ILE A 77 0.15 -24.94 25.78
CA ILE A 77 -0.31 -24.00 26.81
C ILE A 77 -0.95 -24.76 27.99
N LEU A 78 -1.76 -25.79 27.73
CA LEU A 78 -2.37 -26.66 28.75
C LEU A 78 -1.35 -27.52 29.51
N LYS A 79 -0.23 -27.90 28.88
CA LYS A 79 0.85 -28.64 29.56
C LYS A 79 1.74 -27.73 30.39
N ASN A 80 1.96 -26.50 29.92
CA ASN A 80 2.82 -25.54 30.60
C ASN A 80 2.09 -24.81 31.73
N SER A 81 0.76 -24.73 31.73
CA SER A 81 -0.04 -24.11 32.81
C SER A 81 0.09 -24.82 34.16
N ALA A 82 0.35 -26.14 34.17
CA ALA A 82 0.63 -26.91 35.37
C ALA A 82 2.03 -26.64 35.96
N THR A 83 2.95 -26.10 35.16
CA THR A 83 4.32 -25.72 35.55
C THR A 83 4.43 -24.20 35.81
N PHE A 84 3.49 -23.41 35.30
CA PHE A 84 3.49 -21.95 35.34
C PHE A 84 3.06 -21.37 36.70
N SER A 85 2.28 -22.11 37.49
CA SER A 85 1.82 -21.66 38.81
C SER A 85 2.94 -21.47 39.84
N SER A 86 4.10 -22.11 39.68
CA SER A 86 5.28 -21.92 40.53
C SER A 86 6.30 -20.90 39.99
N PHE A 87 6.13 -20.42 38.74
CA PHE A 87 7.03 -19.45 38.11
C PHE A 87 6.53 -18.01 38.21
N ASN A 88 5.23 -17.83 38.48
CA ASN A 88 4.53 -16.56 38.33
C ASN A 88 4.75 -15.53 39.47
N GLU A 89 5.54 -15.86 40.50
CA GLU A 89 5.89 -14.89 41.56
C GLU A 89 7.16 -14.07 41.23
N HIS A 90 7.95 -14.47 40.22
CA HIS A 90 9.19 -13.78 39.86
C HIS A 90 9.19 -13.13 38.46
N SER A 91 8.20 -13.42 37.61
CA SER A 91 8.10 -12.93 36.23
C SER A 91 7.19 -11.71 36.05
N GLY A 92 6.80 -11.05 37.15
CA GLY A 92 5.95 -9.84 37.11
C GLY A 92 6.68 -8.58 36.62
N SER A 93 8.02 -8.51 36.71
CA SER A 93 8.78 -7.28 36.37
C SER A 93 9.40 -7.25 34.96
N LEU A 94 9.32 -8.34 34.19
CA LEU A 94 9.97 -8.46 32.87
C LEU A 94 9.04 -8.23 31.68
N ARG A 95 7.73 -8.07 31.90
CA ARG A 95 6.75 -7.85 30.82
C ARG A 95 6.52 -6.38 30.47
N GLU A 96 6.99 -5.43 31.28
CA GLU A 96 6.60 -4.01 31.14
C GLU A 96 7.50 -3.13 30.25
N ASN A 97 8.62 -3.62 29.72
CA ASN A 97 9.56 -2.78 28.94
C ASN A 97 9.97 -3.38 27.58
N MET A 98 9.01 -3.83 26.76
CA MET A 98 9.30 -4.21 25.37
C MET A 98 9.02 -3.04 24.42
N THR A 99 10.08 -2.55 23.75
CA THR A 99 9.99 -1.42 22.83
C THR A 99 9.20 -1.81 21.57
N LEU A 100 8.65 -0.82 20.85
CA LEU A 100 7.98 -1.07 19.56
C LEU A 100 8.92 -1.71 18.54
N LYS A 101 10.19 -1.26 18.54
CA LYS A 101 11.25 -1.82 17.71
C LYS A 101 11.44 -3.32 17.97
N ASP A 102 11.45 -3.74 19.23
CA ASP A 102 11.54 -5.16 19.58
C ASP A 102 10.30 -5.94 19.12
N LYS A 103 9.10 -5.35 19.22
CA LYS A 103 7.88 -5.97 18.69
C LYS A 103 7.97 -6.20 17.19
N ILE A 104 8.41 -5.20 16.42
CA ILE A 104 8.56 -5.29 14.96
C ILE A 104 9.62 -6.34 14.61
N LYS A 105 10.78 -6.32 15.27
CA LYS A 105 11.84 -7.33 15.09
C LYS A 105 11.33 -8.73 15.35
N ASN A 106 10.64 -8.93 16.47
CA ASN A 106 10.09 -10.23 16.84
C ASN A 106 9.03 -10.70 15.85
N LEU A 107 8.17 -9.80 15.38
CA LEU A 107 7.18 -10.11 14.35
C LEU A 107 7.83 -10.58 13.05
N ILE A 108 8.82 -9.84 12.56
CA ILE A 108 9.51 -10.17 11.31
C ILE A 108 10.26 -11.49 11.45
N ASN A 109 10.94 -11.70 12.58
CA ASN A 109 11.67 -12.94 12.84
C ASN A 109 10.75 -14.17 12.97
N TYR A 110 9.58 -14.01 13.57
CA TYR A 110 8.61 -15.12 13.71
C TYR A 110 7.93 -15.47 12.38
N ASN A 111 7.77 -14.48 11.49
CA ASN A 111 7.03 -14.62 10.24
C ASN A 111 7.92 -14.60 8.98
N GLN A 112 9.19 -14.99 9.11
CA GLN A 112 10.14 -14.93 7.98
C GLN A 112 9.65 -15.70 6.76
N ASP A 113 9.03 -16.87 6.92
CA ASP A 113 8.54 -17.67 5.79
C ASP A 113 7.41 -16.98 5.02
N VAL A 114 6.46 -16.35 5.74
CA VAL A 114 5.36 -15.59 5.14
C VAL A 114 5.91 -14.36 4.41
N ILE A 115 6.79 -13.60 5.06
CA ILE A 115 7.41 -12.40 4.49
C ILE A 115 8.26 -12.76 3.26
N ARG A 116 8.95 -13.91 3.29
CA ARG A 116 9.73 -14.43 2.17
C ARG A 116 8.85 -14.77 0.97
N ASN A 117 7.63 -15.26 1.18
CA ASN A 117 6.68 -15.56 0.10
C ASN A 117 6.23 -14.30 -0.66
N TYR A 118 6.22 -13.13 -0.02
CA TYR A 118 6.03 -11.84 -0.70
C TYR A 118 7.26 -11.38 -1.50
N GLY A 119 8.33 -12.18 -1.52
CA GLY A 119 9.54 -11.90 -2.29
C GLY A 119 10.45 -10.85 -1.65
N ILE A 120 10.33 -10.64 -0.34
CA ILE A 120 11.19 -9.73 0.41
C ILE A 120 12.57 -10.34 0.61
N MET A 121 13.59 -9.52 0.38
CA MET A 121 14.98 -9.81 0.70
C MET A 121 15.32 -9.32 2.11
N ARG A 122 14.97 -8.07 2.41
CA ARG A 122 15.13 -7.46 3.74
C ARG A 122 14.11 -6.36 4.00
N LEU A 123 13.85 -6.13 5.27
CA LEU A 123 13.03 -5.01 5.75
C LEU A 123 13.90 -4.04 6.54
N GLY A 124 13.83 -2.76 6.21
CA GLY A 124 14.51 -1.69 6.93
C GLY A 124 13.54 -0.94 7.83
N LEU A 125 13.86 -0.79 9.11
CA LEU A 125 13.21 0.19 9.97
C LEU A 125 13.87 1.54 9.73
N PHE A 126 13.10 2.63 9.69
CA PHE A 126 13.66 3.97 9.54
C PHE A 126 12.87 5.03 10.30
N ALA A 127 13.41 6.24 10.34
CA ALA A 127 12.79 7.43 10.92
C ALA A 127 12.38 7.27 12.41
N SER A 128 11.13 7.57 12.73
CA SER A 128 10.63 7.72 14.10
C SER A 128 10.76 6.42 14.91
N VAL A 129 10.69 5.25 14.26
CA VAL A 129 10.83 3.95 14.90
C VAL A 129 12.24 3.74 15.48
N ILE A 130 13.26 4.36 14.88
CA ILE A 130 14.65 4.27 15.33
C ILE A 130 14.98 5.35 16.36
N ARG A 131 14.33 6.51 16.29
CA ARG A 131 14.54 7.61 17.25
C ARG A 131 13.86 7.37 18.60
N GLU A 132 13.03 6.33 18.73
CA GLU A 132 12.21 6.06 19.93
C GLU A 132 11.29 7.24 20.31
N GLU A 133 11.08 8.19 19.40
CA GLU A 133 10.24 9.38 19.55
C GLU A 133 8.77 9.12 19.14
N GLU A 134 8.43 7.85 18.93
CA GLU A 134 7.11 7.42 18.48
C GLU A 134 6.03 7.73 19.53
N LYS A 135 5.08 8.59 19.16
CA LYS A 135 3.85 8.79 19.95
C LYS A 135 2.94 7.57 19.82
N GLU A 136 2.00 7.36 20.73
CA GLU A 136 1.09 6.21 20.70
C GLU A 136 0.38 6.01 19.34
N ASN A 137 0.08 7.11 18.63
CA ASN A 137 -0.63 7.12 17.34
C ASN A 137 0.28 7.37 16.13
N SER A 138 1.58 7.10 16.24
CA SER A 138 2.48 7.19 15.10
C SER A 138 2.35 6.00 14.15
N ASP A 139 2.50 6.28 12.86
CA ASP A 139 2.60 5.29 11.80
C ASP A 139 3.97 4.59 11.87
N ILE A 140 4.01 3.32 11.48
CA ILE A 140 5.24 2.54 11.46
C ILE A 140 5.87 2.65 10.06
N ASP A 141 6.98 3.37 9.99
CA ASP A 141 7.75 3.57 8.76
C ASP A 141 8.70 2.39 8.47
N LEU A 142 8.47 1.69 7.35
CA LEU A 142 9.28 0.54 6.91
C LEU A 142 9.72 0.65 5.45
N ILE A 143 10.93 0.20 5.16
CA ILE A 143 11.47 0.06 3.80
C ILE A 143 11.49 -1.42 3.43
N ALA A 144 10.82 -1.78 2.35
CA ALA A 144 10.90 -3.10 1.77
C ALA A 144 11.90 -3.14 0.60
N GLU A 145 12.81 -4.09 0.66
CA GLU A 145 13.65 -4.45 -0.47
C GLU A 145 13.25 -5.82 -1.00
N PHE A 146 12.83 -5.85 -2.27
CA PHE A 146 12.34 -7.05 -2.93
C PHE A 146 13.47 -7.76 -3.68
N LYS A 147 13.36 -9.07 -3.79
CA LYS A 147 14.18 -9.86 -4.71
C LYS A 147 13.94 -9.40 -6.15
N PRO A 148 14.96 -9.45 -7.03
CA PRO A 148 14.79 -9.11 -8.44
C PRO A 148 13.62 -9.86 -9.08
N GLY A 149 12.73 -9.14 -9.74
CA GLY A 149 11.54 -9.70 -10.41
C GLY A 149 10.33 -10.01 -9.50
N MET A 150 10.48 -9.90 -8.17
CA MET A 150 9.38 -10.16 -7.22
C MET A 150 8.62 -8.90 -6.80
N LYS A 151 9.15 -7.71 -7.13
CA LYS A 151 8.48 -6.43 -6.91
C LYS A 151 7.30 -6.30 -7.86
N ASN A 152 6.10 -6.55 -7.34
CA ASN A 152 4.84 -6.32 -8.01
C ASN A 152 3.83 -5.73 -7.02
N TYR A 153 2.73 -5.20 -7.55
CA TYR A 153 1.71 -4.53 -6.74
C TYR A 153 1.10 -5.47 -5.69
N ASP A 154 0.77 -6.70 -6.08
CA ASP A 154 0.14 -7.67 -5.18
C ASP A 154 1.02 -7.99 -3.98
N ASN A 155 2.30 -8.30 -4.19
CA ASN A 155 3.25 -8.61 -3.12
C ASN A 155 3.45 -7.42 -2.17
N PHE A 156 3.53 -6.21 -2.72
CA PHE A 156 3.70 -5.00 -1.94
C PHE A 156 2.49 -4.71 -1.05
N ILE A 157 1.28 -4.78 -1.61
CA ILE A 157 0.04 -4.52 -0.87
C ILE A 157 -0.25 -5.62 0.15
N ASN A 158 -0.04 -6.89 -0.21
CA ASN A 158 -0.25 -8.00 0.72
C ASN A 158 0.71 -7.93 1.91
N LEU A 159 1.97 -7.54 1.68
CA LEU A 159 2.90 -7.28 2.77
C LEU A 159 2.43 -6.12 3.67
N CYS A 160 1.94 -5.04 3.07
CA CYS A 160 1.43 -3.89 3.82
C CYS A 160 0.26 -4.29 4.73
N PHE A 161 -0.73 -5.04 4.23
CA PHE A 161 -1.83 -5.55 5.04
C PHE A 161 -1.35 -6.52 6.11
N PHE A 162 -0.49 -7.47 5.75
CA PHE A 162 0.08 -8.40 6.71
C PHE A 162 0.75 -7.69 7.89
N LEU A 163 1.55 -6.66 7.62
CA LEU A 163 2.23 -5.90 8.67
C LEU A 163 1.25 -5.10 9.53
N GLN A 164 0.26 -4.42 8.94
CA GLN A 164 -0.74 -3.64 9.67
C GLN A 164 -1.60 -4.52 10.57
N ASP A 165 -2.08 -5.65 10.06
CA ASP A 165 -2.95 -6.58 10.80
C ASP A 165 -2.23 -7.15 12.03
N ASN A 166 -0.93 -7.44 11.90
CA ASN A 166 -0.14 -8.01 12.98
C ASN A 166 0.39 -6.95 13.97
N LEU A 167 0.62 -5.71 13.54
CA LEU A 167 1.12 -4.63 14.40
C LEU A 167 -0.01 -3.84 15.06
N GLY A 168 -1.24 -3.91 14.54
CA GLY A 168 -2.39 -3.16 15.03
C GLY A 168 -2.23 -1.64 14.88
N LYS A 169 -1.35 -1.21 13.97
CA LYS A 169 -1.02 0.19 13.67
C LYS A 169 -0.93 0.39 12.16
N GLU A 170 -1.11 1.62 11.72
CA GLU A 170 -0.85 2.01 10.35
C GLU A 170 0.63 1.81 10.03
N VAL A 171 0.93 1.24 8.86
CA VAL A 171 2.28 0.94 8.40
C VAL A 171 2.50 1.67 7.09
N ASN A 172 3.46 2.59 7.09
CA ASN A 172 3.92 3.26 5.89
C ASN A 172 5.07 2.46 5.27
N LEU A 173 4.71 1.58 4.33
CA LEU A 173 5.67 0.75 3.60
C LEU A 173 6.21 1.51 2.37
N LEU A 174 7.52 1.66 2.27
CA LEU A 174 8.20 2.30 1.14
C LEU A 174 9.18 1.35 0.44
N THR A 175 9.62 1.72 -0.76
CA THR A 175 10.75 1.07 -1.45
C THR A 175 11.83 2.11 -1.71
N LEU A 176 13.11 1.72 -1.67
CA LEU A 176 14.21 2.65 -1.93
C LEU A 176 14.07 3.32 -3.31
N GLU A 177 13.60 2.59 -4.33
CA GLU A 177 13.40 3.15 -5.67
C GLU A 177 12.30 4.21 -5.73
N GLY A 178 11.31 4.15 -4.82
CA GLY A 178 10.25 5.15 -4.71
C GLY A 178 10.69 6.46 -4.02
N ILE A 179 11.87 6.48 -3.41
CA ILE A 179 12.38 7.63 -2.67
C ILE A 179 13.29 8.48 -3.55
N SER A 180 13.10 9.80 -3.51
CA SER A 180 13.98 10.77 -4.19
C SER A 180 15.45 10.54 -3.81
N PRO A 181 16.41 10.56 -4.77
CA PRO A 181 17.82 10.26 -4.50
C PRO A 181 18.46 11.12 -3.39
N ILE A 182 18.03 12.38 -3.28
CA ILE A 182 18.53 13.32 -2.25
C ILE A 182 18.11 12.84 -0.86
N ILE A 183 16.86 12.42 -0.72
CA ILE A 183 16.28 11.93 0.54
C ILE A 183 16.87 10.55 0.87
N ARG A 184 17.00 9.68 -0.14
CA ARG A 184 17.54 8.33 0.00
C ARG A 184 18.91 8.32 0.70
N LYS A 185 19.83 9.20 0.28
CA LYS A 185 21.18 9.27 0.86
C LYS A 185 21.20 9.58 2.37
N ASN A 186 20.19 10.29 2.85
CA ASN A 186 20.04 10.59 4.27
C ASN A 186 19.39 9.41 5.00
N ILE A 187 18.32 8.86 4.43
CA ILE A 187 17.60 7.72 5.02
C ILE A 187 18.53 6.49 5.11
N GLU A 188 19.30 6.15 4.08
CA GLU A 188 20.19 4.98 4.06
C GLU A 188 21.18 4.91 5.23
N ARG A 189 21.55 6.05 5.83
CA ARG A 189 22.44 6.08 7.02
C ARG A 189 21.71 5.79 8.32
N GLU A 190 20.40 5.97 8.32
CA GLU A 190 19.52 5.80 9.47
C GLU A 190 18.77 4.47 9.43
N ILE A 191 18.83 3.70 8.34
CA ILE A 191 18.09 2.42 8.24
C ILE A 191 18.75 1.34 9.09
N GLU A 192 17.94 0.66 9.89
CA GLU A 192 18.31 -0.61 10.51
C GLU A 192 17.63 -1.76 9.75
N TYR A 193 18.43 -2.55 9.04
CA TYR A 193 17.93 -3.69 8.25
C TYR A 193 17.78 -4.95 9.08
N ILE A 194 16.69 -5.67 8.81
CA ILE A 194 16.43 -7.04 9.24
C ILE A 194 16.45 -7.90 7.98
N GLU A 195 17.46 -8.76 7.91
CA GLU A 195 17.64 -9.71 6.82
C GLU A 195 16.64 -10.87 6.94
N ILE A 196 15.98 -11.22 5.83
CA ILE A 196 15.11 -12.40 5.77
C ILE A 196 15.97 -13.59 5.35
N VAL A 197 16.44 -14.35 6.35
CA VAL A 197 17.31 -15.52 6.15
C VAL A 197 16.57 -16.55 5.28
N SER A 198 17.29 -17.21 4.37
CA SER A 198 16.77 -18.23 3.45
C SER A 198 16.70 -19.61 4.08
#